data_AF-A0A8J4WSB8-F1
#
_entry.id   AF-A0A8J4WSB8-F1
#
_cell.length_a   1.000
_cell.length_b   1.000
_cell.length_c   1.000
_cell.angle_alpha   90.00
_cell.angle_beta   90.00
_cell.angle_gamma   90.00
#
_symmetry.space_group_name_H-M   'P 1'
#
loop_
_entity.id
_entity.type
_entity.pdbx_description
1 polymer ?
#
loop_
_entity_poly.entity_id
_entity_poly.type
_entity_poly.pdbx_seq_one_letter_code
_entity_poly.pdbx_strand_id
1 'polypeptide(L)'
;MADVDADGDRGAPACPVASRRGHAPTAGPRVVRIIKSESGYGFNVRGQVSEGGQLRSINGELYAPLQHVSAVLPGGAAERAGVSKGDRILEVNGVSVEGATHKQVVDLIRTGERELVLMVLSVPPQEADALDSGEDGAANPHYDYADKQAVPISIPTYKQVEQHGERFVVYNVYISGRQLCSKRYREFAILHQNLKREFASYAFPKFPGKWPFSLSDQQLDARRRGLEEYLEKVCSVKVIGESEVMQEFLSESDENYNGVTDVELRISLPDKTTVSVRVRKNSTSEQVYQALVMKVGMDNITASYFSLFEVINHTFVRKLSPNEFPHKLYVQNYTSAVPGTCLALRKWLFSIEEQELLQENPLALHYCFHQAQDDVKKGFIKAEEKSYQVQKLAEQRKISAYLNLLRTCEGYNEVAFPHCPCDSRRRGHVIAAVSVHHFKLHACTEAGTLENQVIAFEWSEMQRWDTDEEGMAFCFEYVRGEKKPRWVKIFTPYFTYMHECFERIFYELNWRKEMATVDVDASDKDNKNCN
;
A
#
# COMPACT_ATOMS: atom_id res chain seq x y z
N MET A 1 64.52 69.84 -16.38
CA MET A 1 64.12 70.54 -17.62
C MET A 1 62.62 70.33 -17.72
N ALA A 2 61.85 71.18 -17.02
CA ALA A 2 61.06 72.29 -17.60
C ALA A 2 60.01 71.74 -18.58
N ASP A 3 58.73 71.61 -18.16
CA ASP A 3 57.61 72.58 -18.37
C ASP A 3 57.30 72.74 -19.87
N VAL A 4 56.07 72.66 -20.41
CA VAL A 4 54.83 73.41 -20.08
C VAL A 4 53.58 72.73 -20.72
N ASP A 5 52.45 72.99 -20.06
CA ASP A 5 51.00 72.77 -20.20
C ASP A 5 50.21 72.67 -21.53
N ALA A 6 48.95 72.21 -21.31
CA ALA A 6 47.64 72.64 -21.87
C ALA A 6 46.97 71.62 -22.82
N ASP A 7 45.68 71.28 -22.75
CA ASP A 7 44.51 71.60 -21.93
C ASP A 7 43.47 70.50 -22.29
N GLY A 8 42.71 69.92 -21.37
CA GLY A 8 41.27 70.17 -21.44
C GLY A 8 40.41 68.91 -21.27
N ASP A 9 39.62 68.97 -20.21
CA ASP A 9 38.31 68.37 -19.98
C ASP A 9 38.15 66.98 -19.33
N ARG A 10 37.42 67.02 -18.22
CA ARG A 10 37.12 65.92 -17.29
C ARG A 10 35.77 65.33 -17.64
N GLY A 11 35.74 64.05 -18.03
CA GLY A 11 34.53 63.24 -18.06
C GLY A 11 34.82 61.86 -17.48
N ALA A 12 34.42 61.65 -16.22
CA ALA A 12 34.61 60.38 -15.52
C ALA A 12 33.92 59.21 -16.24
N PRO A 13 34.53 58.01 -16.28
CA PRO A 13 33.94 56.84 -16.93
C PRO A 13 32.78 56.29 -16.10
N ALA A 14 31.71 55.94 -16.81
CA ALA A 14 30.41 55.54 -16.31
C ALA A 14 30.43 54.40 -15.28
N CYS A 15 29.66 54.58 -14.20
CA CYS A 15 29.25 53.50 -13.32
C CYS A 15 28.35 52.51 -14.08
N PRO A 16 28.52 51.18 -13.89
CA PRO A 16 27.62 50.20 -14.46
C PRO A 16 26.25 50.26 -13.77
N VAL A 17 25.22 50.26 -14.62
CA VAL A 17 23.80 50.30 -14.29
C VAL A 17 23.44 49.19 -13.29
N ALA A 18 22.78 49.58 -12.20
CA ALA A 18 22.26 48.68 -11.19
C ALA A 18 21.27 47.68 -11.83
N SER A 19 21.64 46.40 -11.77
CA SER A 19 20.74 45.28 -12.02
C SER A 19 19.53 45.37 -11.09
N ARG A 20 18.33 45.47 -11.69
CA ARG A 20 17.05 45.29 -10.99
C ARG A 20 17.03 43.85 -10.44
N ARG A 21 17.16 43.72 -9.12
CA ARG A 21 16.95 42.47 -8.40
C ARG A 21 15.54 41.95 -8.71
N GLY A 22 15.45 40.85 -9.47
CA GLY A 22 14.25 40.03 -9.54
C GLY A 22 13.94 39.47 -8.16
N HIS A 23 12.72 39.69 -7.68
CA HIS A 23 12.21 39.03 -6.48
C HIS A 23 12.12 37.52 -6.77
N ALA A 24 12.71 36.71 -5.90
CA ALA A 24 12.48 35.27 -5.90
C ALA A 24 10.98 34.99 -5.63
N PRO A 25 10.35 34.01 -6.30
CA PRO A 25 8.96 33.68 -6.02
C PRO A 25 8.86 33.11 -4.61
N THR A 26 8.01 33.73 -3.78
CA THR A 26 7.63 33.21 -2.46
C THR A 26 6.89 31.87 -2.66
N ALA A 27 7.42 30.79 -2.09
CA ALA A 27 6.99 29.42 -2.35
C ALA A 27 5.65 29.01 -1.70
N GLY A 28 4.84 29.94 -1.19
CA GLY A 28 3.57 29.65 -0.49
C GLY A 28 2.35 30.36 -1.09
N PRO A 29 1.13 30.03 -0.62
CA PRO A 29 -0.11 30.69 -1.04
C PRO A 29 -0.03 32.21 -0.86
N ARG A 30 -0.49 32.97 -1.85
CA ARG A 30 -0.59 34.43 -1.77
C ARG A 30 -1.98 34.93 -2.13
N VAL A 31 -2.43 35.96 -1.44
CA VAL A 31 -3.72 36.60 -1.70
C VAL A 31 -3.54 37.75 -2.69
N VAL A 32 -4.35 37.76 -3.75
CA VAL A 32 -4.41 38.83 -4.76
C VAL A 32 -5.80 39.45 -4.78
N ARG A 33 -5.86 40.78 -4.85
CA ARG A 33 -7.11 41.56 -4.89
C ARG A 33 -7.21 42.26 -6.23
N ILE A 34 -8.21 41.88 -7.02
CA ILE A 34 -8.41 42.35 -8.39
C ILE A 34 -9.64 43.25 -8.43
N ILE A 35 -9.44 44.52 -8.79
CA ILE A 35 -10.55 45.46 -9.02
C ILE A 35 -10.99 45.34 -10.47
N LYS A 36 -12.29 45.08 -10.68
CA LYS A 36 -12.87 44.89 -12.01
C LYS A 36 -12.72 46.17 -12.84
N SER A 37 -12.23 46.01 -14.06
CA SER A 37 -12.16 47.08 -15.06
C SER A 37 -13.34 47.00 -16.04
N GLU A 38 -13.44 47.96 -16.97
CA GLU A 38 -14.45 47.94 -18.04
C GLU A 38 -14.37 46.66 -18.91
N SER A 39 -13.17 46.08 -19.05
CA SER A 39 -12.94 44.80 -19.74
C SER A 39 -12.99 43.57 -18.82
N GLY A 40 -13.54 43.70 -17.60
CA GLY A 40 -13.60 42.63 -16.60
C GLY A 40 -12.32 42.51 -15.76
N TYR A 41 -12.03 41.29 -15.27
CA TYR A 41 -10.87 41.03 -14.41
C TYR A 41 -9.56 40.81 -15.19
N GLY A 42 -9.62 40.53 -16.51
CA GLY A 42 -8.42 40.47 -17.36
C GLY A 42 -7.58 39.19 -17.24
N PHE A 43 -8.20 38.05 -16.93
CA PHE A 43 -7.55 36.74 -16.96
C PHE A 43 -8.52 35.64 -17.38
N ASN A 44 -7.99 34.52 -17.87
CA ASN A 44 -8.75 33.32 -18.23
C ASN A 44 -8.47 32.18 -17.24
N VAL A 45 -9.47 31.35 -16.98
CA VAL A 45 -9.37 30.17 -16.11
C VAL A 45 -9.54 28.91 -16.94
N ARG A 46 -8.76 27.87 -16.65
CA ARG A 46 -8.91 26.51 -17.19
C ARG A 46 -8.67 25.49 -16.08
N GLY A 47 -9.10 24.25 -16.30
CA GLY A 47 -8.91 23.15 -15.36
C GLY A 47 -9.96 22.07 -15.56
N GLN A 48 -10.11 21.20 -14.57
CA GLN A 48 -10.97 20.02 -14.69
C GLN A 48 -12.47 20.34 -14.77
N VAL A 49 -13.20 19.46 -15.44
CA VAL A 49 -14.65 19.58 -15.68
C VAL A 49 -15.48 18.75 -14.68
N SER A 50 -14.89 17.70 -14.08
CA SER A 50 -15.51 16.85 -13.05
C SER A 50 -15.09 17.26 -11.64
N GLU A 51 -15.96 16.97 -10.66
CA GLU A 51 -15.70 17.19 -9.24
C GLU A 51 -14.83 16.07 -8.66
N GLY A 52 -13.95 16.40 -7.72
CA GLY A 52 -12.98 15.45 -7.16
C GLY A 52 -11.80 15.15 -8.09
N GLY A 53 -11.08 14.07 -7.83
CA GLY A 53 -9.91 13.63 -8.61
C GLY A 53 -8.68 13.32 -7.76
N GLN A 54 -7.66 12.72 -8.37
CA GLN A 54 -6.44 12.33 -7.67
C GLN A 54 -5.67 13.55 -7.17
N LEU A 55 -5.11 13.45 -5.96
CA LEU A 55 -4.27 14.51 -5.37
C LEU A 55 -3.06 14.80 -6.29
N ARG A 56 -2.76 16.09 -6.48
CA ARG A 56 -1.62 16.56 -7.26
C ARG A 56 -0.62 17.27 -6.36
N SER A 57 0.65 16.94 -6.52
CA SER A 57 1.73 17.69 -5.85
C SER A 57 1.92 19.04 -6.55
N ILE A 58 1.82 20.13 -5.80
CA ILE A 58 2.10 21.49 -6.25
C ILE A 58 3.08 22.08 -5.24
N ASN A 59 4.29 22.42 -5.69
CA ASN A 59 5.39 22.89 -4.83
C ASN A 59 5.74 21.95 -3.65
N GLY A 60 5.51 20.64 -3.80
CA GLY A 60 5.85 19.63 -2.79
C GLY A 60 4.75 19.31 -1.78
N GLU A 61 3.58 19.93 -1.90
CA GLU A 61 2.38 19.65 -1.09
C GLU A 61 1.26 19.08 -1.96
N LEU A 62 0.46 18.17 -1.40
CA LEU A 62 -0.63 17.51 -2.10
C LEU A 62 -1.92 18.32 -1.97
N TYR A 63 -2.50 18.67 -3.12
CA TYR A 63 -3.79 19.36 -3.22
C TYR A 63 -4.77 18.54 -4.03
N ALA A 64 -6.07 18.65 -3.73
CA ALA A 64 -7.07 18.19 -4.68
C ALA A 64 -6.95 19.01 -5.99
N PRO A 65 -7.43 18.52 -7.14
CA PRO A 65 -7.16 19.23 -8.39
C PRO A 65 -7.74 20.66 -8.39
N LEU A 66 -6.91 21.62 -8.84
CA LEU A 66 -7.21 23.05 -8.84
C LEU A 66 -7.43 23.59 -10.26
N GLN A 67 -8.22 24.66 -10.36
CA GLN A 67 -8.27 25.47 -11.57
C GLN A 67 -7.03 26.37 -11.66
N HIS A 68 -6.62 26.74 -12.87
CA HIS A 68 -5.43 27.55 -13.11
C HIS A 68 -5.70 28.73 -14.04
N VAL A 69 -4.87 29.76 -13.92
CA VAL A 69 -4.88 30.94 -14.79
C VAL A 69 -4.18 30.58 -16.11
N SER A 70 -4.94 30.49 -17.19
CA SER A 70 -4.42 30.09 -18.52
C SER A 70 -3.88 31.26 -19.33
N ALA A 71 -4.40 32.46 -19.11
CA ALA A 71 -3.92 33.69 -19.75
C ALA A 71 -4.17 34.89 -18.85
N VAL A 72 -3.30 35.90 -18.93
CA VAL A 72 -3.45 37.19 -18.25
C VAL A 72 -3.33 38.28 -19.32
N LEU A 73 -4.25 39.24 -19.31
CA LEU A 73 -4.24 40.38 -20.24
C LEU A 73 -3.08 41.31 -19.90
N PRO A 74 -2.14 41.58 -20.82
CA PRO A 74 -1.04 42.52 -20.59
C PRO A 74 -1.55 43.92 -20.24
N GLY A 75 -1.03 44.51 -19.17
CA GLY A 75 -1.47 45.77 -18.60
C GLY A 75 -2.87 45.72 -17.96
N GLY A 76 -3.51 44.56 -17.89
CA GLY A 76 -4.88 44.36 -17.39
C GLY A 76 -5.03 44.41 -15.86
N ALA A 77 -6.26 44.32 -15.36
CA ALA A 77 -6.55 44.38 -13.93
C ALA A 77 -5.87 43.25 -13.13
N ALA A 78 -5.90 42.01 -13.64
CA ALA A 78 -5.26 40.87 -13.02
C ALA A 78 -3.72 40.98 -12.97
N GLU A 79 -3.08 41.42 -14.06
CA GLU A 79 -1.61 41.60 -14.08
C GLU A 79 -1.17 42.66 -13.06
N ARG A 80 -1.87 43.80 -13.00
CA ARG A 80 -1.61 44.86 -12.00
C ARG A 80 -1.82 44.40 -10.57
N ALA A 81 -2.69 43.40 -10.35
CA ALA A 81 -2.93 42.79 -9.06
C ALA A 81 -1.93 41.66 -8.71
N GLY A 82 -0.99 41.35 -9.61
CA GLY A 82 0.04 40.33 -9.39
C GLY A 82 -0.37 38.91 -9.75
N VAL A 83 -1.44 38.73 -10.53
CA VAL A 83 -1.80 37.44 -11.11
C VAL A 83 -0.86 37.12 -12.26
N SER A 84 -0.31 35.92 -12.25
CA SER A 84 0.56 35.40 -13.29
C SER A 84 -0.08 34.21 -13.98
N LYS A 85 0.25 34.02 -15.26
CA LYS A 85 -0.08 32.79 -15.98
C LYS A 85 0.48 31.59 -15.21
N GLY A 86 -0.31 30.52 -15.13
CA GLY A 86 0.04 29.30 -14.39
C GLY A 86 -0.39 29.30 -12.92
N ASP A 87 -0.74 30.44 -12.32
CA ASP A 87 -1.22 30.49 -10.93
C ASP A 87 -2.38 29.50 -10.71
N ARG A 88 -2.31 28.71 -9.64
CA ARG A 88 -3.36 27.76 -9.22
C ARG A 88 -4.27 28.43 -8.21
N ILE A 89 -5.58 28.35 -8.42
CA ILE A 89 -6.58 29.02 -7.58
C ILE A 89 -6.97 28.08 -6.44
N LEU A 90 -6.63 28.46 -5.20
CA LEU A 90 -6.99 27.73 -3.98
C LEU A 90 -8.33 28.21 -3.41
N GLU A 91 -8.55 29.53 -3.42
CA GLU A 91 -9.77 30.14 -2.89
C GLU A 91 -10.28 31.25 -3.79
N VAL A 92 -11.61 31.40 -3.85
CA VAL A 92 -12.31 32.52 -4.48
C VAL A 92 -13.19 33.19 -3.44
N ASN A 93 -12.93 34.46 -3.14
CA ASN A 93 -13.64 35.26 -2.14
C ASN A 93 -13.76 34.55 -0.75
N GLY A 94 -12.70 33.83 -0.35
CA GLY A 94 -12.62 33.11 0.93
C GLY A 94 -13.30 31.74 0.94
N VAL A 95 -13.76 31.23 -0.21
CA VAL A 95 -14.28 29.87 -0.38
C VAL A 95 -13.23 29.00 -1.06
N SER A 96 -12.82 27.91 -0.41
CA SER A 96 -11.92 26.92 -1.02
C SER A 96 -12.55 26.28 -2.24
N VAL A 97 -11.75 26.12 -3.30
CA VAL A 97 -12.14 25.52 -4.58
C VAL A 97 -11.35 24.25 -4.90
N GLU A 98 -10.78 23.62 -3.87
CA GLU A 98 -10.10 22.33 -3.97
C GLU A 98 -11.05 21.24 -4.51
N GLY A 99 -10.69 20.62 -5.63
CA GLY A 99 -11.50 19.59 -6.28
C GLY A 99 -12.76 20.11 -6.99
N ALA A 100 -12.97 21.43 -7.02
CA ALA A 100 -14.13 22.04 -7.67
C ALA A 100 -14.03 22.02 -9.21
N THR A 101 -15.19 21.90 -9.85
CA THR A 101 -15.34 21.97 -11.31
C THR A 101 -15.06 23.38 -11.85
N HIS A 102 -14.68 23.47 -13.12
CA HIS A 102 -14.54 24.75 -13.83
C HIS A 102 -15.77 25.65 -13.67
N LYS A 103 -16.98 25.07 -13.76
CA LYS A 103 -18.24 25.80 -13.63
C LYS A 103 -18.40 26.42 -12.24
N GLN A 104 -18.19 25.64 -11.17
CA GLN A 104 -18.30 26.12 -9.79
C GLN A 104 -17.33 27.29 -9.51
N VAL A 105 -16.09 27.19 -9.97
CA VAL A 105 -15.08 28.25 -9.79
C VAL A 105 -15.45 29.52 -10.56
N VAL A 106 -15.92 29.39 -11.80
CA VAL A 106 -16.37 30.55 -12.60
C VAL A 106 -17.59 31.23 -11.98
N ASP A 107 -18.54 30.47 -11.45
CA ASP A 107 -19.73 31.00 -10.79
C ASP A 107 -19.35 31.80 -9.51
N LEU A 108 -18.40 31.30 -8.73
CA LEU A 108 -17.84 32.02 -7.57
C LEU A 108 -17.12 33.31 -7.98
N ILE A 109 -16.34 33.29 -9.06
CA ILE A 109 -15.66 34.49 -9.58
C ILE A 109 -16.67 35.55 -10.03
N ARG A 110 -17.77 35.11 -10.66
CA ARG A 110 -18.84 36.00 -11.15
C ARG A 110 -19.67 36.63 -10.04
N THR A 111 -19.70 36.01 -8.86
CA THR A 111 -20.41 36.53 -7.68
C THR A 111 -19.76 37.83 -7.16
N GLY A 112 -18.47 38.04 -7.42
CA GLY A 112 -17.80 39.31 -7.12
C GLY A 112 -18.22 40.41 -8.11
N GLU A 113 -18.92 41.44 -7.63
CA GLU A 113 -19.39 42.54 -8.49
C GLU A 113 -18.25 43.48 -8.93
N ARG A 114 -17.56 44.09 -7.95
CA ARG A 114 -16.53 45.13 -8.18
C ARG A 114 -15.12 44.69 -7.80
N GLU A 115 -15.00 43.80 -6.83
CA GLU A 115 -13.73 43.29 -6.30
C GLU A 115 -13.76 41.76 -6.28
N LEU A 116 -12.64 41.15 -6.67
CA LEU A 116 -12.40 39.71 -6.61
C LEU A 116 -11.14 39.46 -5.77
N VAL A 117 -11.28 38.62 -4.75
CA VAL A 117 -10.15 38.18 -3.91
C VAL A 117 -9.84 36.73 -4.25
N LEU A 118 -8.61 36.43 -4.66
CA LEU A 118 -8.14 35.07 -4.92
C LEU A 118 -7.00 34.72 -3.98
N MET A 119 -6.99 33.49 -3.49
CA MET A 119 -5.77 32.87 -2.95
C MET A 119 -5.17 32.00 -4.04
N VAL A 120 -3.90 32.26 -4.41
CA VAL A 120 -3.23 31.59 -5.51
C VAL A 120 -1.86 31.04 -5.14
N LEU A 121 -1.49 29.92 -5.75
CA LEU A 121 -0.14 29.35 -5.73
C LEU A 121 0.56 29.66 -7.05
N SER A 122 1.75 30.26 -6.99
CA SER A 122 2.61 30.35 -8.17
C SER A 122 3.24 29.00 -8.46
N VAL A 123 3.33 28.69 -9.74
CA VAL A 123 4.09 27.55 -10.26
C VAL A 123 5.36 28.06 -10.96
N PRO A 124 6.42 27.24 -11.07
CA PRO A 124 7.61 27.60 -11.82
C PRO A 124 7.29 28.00 -13.28
N PRO A 125 8.04 28.93 -13.90
CA PRO A 125 7.78 29.39 -15.27
C PRO A 125 7.66 28.25 -16.30
N GLN A 126 8.44 27.18 -16.13
CA GLN A 126 8.39 25.99 -16.97
C GLN A 126 7.02 25.29 -16.96
N GLU A 127 6.33 25.26 -15.82
CA GLU A 127 4.97 24.72 -15.71
C GLU A 127 3.91 25.68 -16.25
N ALA A 128 4.15 26.99 -16.16
CA ALA A 128 3.26 28.01 -16.72
C ALA A 128 3.31 28.04 -18.26
N ASP A 129 4.48 27.78 -18.85
CA ASP A 129 4.70 27.76 -20.30
C ASP A 129 4.16 26.49 -20.96
N ALA A 130 4.15 25.35 -20.25
CA ALA A 130 3.54 24.10 -20.73
C ALA A 130 2.03 24.22 -21.01
N LEU A 131 1.37 25.27 -20.54
CA LEU A 131 -0.06 25.54 -20.73
C LEU A 131 -0.40 26.17 -22.11
N ASP A 132 0.59 26.65 -22.88
CA ASP A 132 0.37 27.26 -24.22
C ASP A 132 0.32 26.25 -25.37
N SER A 133 0.75 25.01 -25.14
CA SER A 133 0.60 23.92 -26.10
C SER A 133 -0.87 23.53 -26.21
N GLY A 134 -1.56 24.13 -27.19
CA GLY A 134 -2.89 23.71 -27.60
C GLY A 134 -2.93 22.19 -27.82
N GLU A 135 -3.92 21.54 -27.22
CA GLU A 135 -4.11 20.09 -27.29
C GLU A 135 -4.35 19.65 -28.73
N ASP A 136 -3.37 18.92 -29.28
CA ASP A 136 -3.63 17.76 -30.14
C ASP A 136 -2.51 16.74 -29.85
N GLY A 137 -2.77 15.87 -28.87
CA GLY A 137 -1.85 14.85 -28.40
C GLY A 137 -1.70 14.90 -26.89
N ALA A 138 -2.15 13.83 -26.22
CA ALA A 138 -2.08 13.57 -24.79
C ALA A 138 -0.96 14.35 -24.08
N ALA A 139 -1.34 15.16 -23.07
CA ALA A 139 -0.40 15.76 -22.14
C ALA A 139 0.54 14.67 -21.65
N ASN A 140 1.79 14.69 -22.12
CA ASN A 140 2.78 13.71 -21.73
C ASN A 140 3.08 14.01 -20.25
N PRO A 141 2.73 13.12 -19.31
CA PRO A 141 2.94 13.41 -17.90
C PRO A 141 4.44 13.62 -17.68
N HIS A 142 4.83 14.71 -17.02
CA HIS A 142 6.23 14.91 -16.67
C HIS A 142 6.55 13.97 -15.51
N TYR A 143 7.10 12.80 -15.83
CA TYR A 143 7.44 11.78 -14.85
C TYR A 143 8.86 12.02 -14.31
N ASP A 144 9.02 11.95 -12.98
CA ASP A 144 10.33 11.90 -12.35
C ASP A 144 10.92 10.48 -12.46
N TYR A 145 12.03 10.35 -13.17
CA TYR A 145 12.74 9.08 -13.36
C TYR A 145 13.95 8.91 -12.42
N ALA A 146 14.18 9.86 -11.51
CA ALA A 146 15.30 9.81 -10.57
C ALA A 146 15.06 8.78 -9.45
N ASP A 147 13.81 8.52 -9.09
CA ASP A 147 13.44 7.51 -8.09
C ASP A 147 13.70 6.10 -8.63
N LYS A 148 14.77 5.49 -8.12
CA LYS A 148 15.22 4.15 -8.51
C LYS A 148 15.21 3.20 -7.34
N GLN A 149 14.72 1.99 -7.60
CA GLN A 149 14.72 0.89 -6.66
C GLN A 149 15.37 -0.34 -7.28
N ALA A 150 16.05 -1.15 -6.46
CA ALA A 150 16.54 -2.44 -6.90
C ALA A 150 15.36 -3.43 -6.98
N VAL A 151 15.00 -3.85 -8.18
CA VAL A 151 14.00 -4.89 -8.41
C VAL A 151 14.74 -6.14 -8.88
N PRO A 152 14.84 -7.21 -8.07
CA PRO A 152 15.57 -8.44 -8.43
C PRO A 152 14.80 -9.26 -9.47
N ILE A 153 14.82 -8.80 -10.72
CA ILE A 153 14.18 -9.46 -11.86
C ILE A 153 15.10 -10.55 -12.41
N SER A 154 14.53 -11.70 -12.78
CA SER A 154 15.23 -12.73 -13.55
C SER A 154 14.30 -13.40 -14.57
N ILE A 155 14.88 -13.91 -15.64
CA ILE A 155 14.25 -14.75 -16.64
C ILE A 155 15.16 -15.98 -16.78
N PRO A 156 15.14 -16.92 -15.82
CA PRO A 156 16.14 -17.99 -15.76
C PRO A 156 15.98 -19.01 -16.89
N THR A 157 14.77 -19.17 -17.43
CA THR A 157 14.45 -20.20 -18.42
C THR A 157 13.49 -19.69 -19.50
N TYR A 158 13.49 -20.39 -20.64
CA TYR A 158 12.45 -20.31 -21.66
C TYR A 158 11.96 -21.73 -21.99
N LYS A 159 10.73 -21.85 -22.48
CA LYS A 159 10.15 -23.14 -22.90
C LYS A 159 9.43 -22.99 -24.23
N GLN A 160 9.42 -24.06 -25.02
CA GLN A 160 8.55 -24.17 -26.18
C GLN A 160 7.14 -24.55 -25.71
N VAL A 161 6.14 -23.85 -26.21
CA VAL A 161 4.72 -24.08 -25.93
C VAL A 161 4.01 -24.24 -27.27
N GLU A 162 3.09 -25.20 -27.32
CA GLU A 162 2.20 -25.40 -28.46
C GLU A 162 0.79 -24.98 -28.03
N GLN A 163 0.23 -23.96 -28.68
CA GLN A 163 -1.11 -23.45 -28.39
C GLN A 163 -1.85 -23.19 -29.70
N HIS A 164 -3.09 -23.67 -29.82
CA HIS A 164 -3.90 -23.55 -31.04
C HIS A 164 -3.17 -24.03 -32.32
N GLY A 165 -2.29 -25.04 -32.21
CA GLY A 165 -1.51 -25.57 -33.34
C GLY A 165 -0.28 -24.75 -33.72
N GLU A 166 0.01 -23.65 -33.01
CA GLU A 166 1.23 -22.86 -33.18
C GLU A 166 2.27 -23.20 -32.11
N ARG A 167 3.51 -23.42 -32.53
CA ARG A 167 4.66 -23.55 -31.62
C ARG A 167 5.38 -22.22 -31.47
N PHE A 168 5.55 -21.77 -30.23
CA PHE A 168 6.31 -20.57 -29.91
C PHE A 168 7.07 -20.71 -28.59
N VAL A 169 8.06 -19.83 -28.40
CA VAL A 169 8.85 -19.78 -27.17
C VAL A 169 8.26 -18.75 -26.22
N VAL A 170 8.10 -19.14 -24.96
CA VAL A 170 7.75 -18.25 -23.85
C VAL A 170 8.92 -18.14 -22.87
N TYR A 171 9.06 -16.94 -22.31
CA TYR A 171 10.07 -16.59 -21.32
C TYR A 171 9.39 -16.45 -19.96
N ASN A 172 9.90 -17.15 -18.96
CA ASN A 172 9.31 -17.16 -17.62
C ASN A 172 9.94 -16.01 -16.81
N VAL A 173 9.16 -14.99 -16.49
CA VAL A 173 9.63 -13.79 -15.77
C VAL A 173 9.45 -14.00 -14.28
N TYR A 174 10.52 -13.75 -13.52
CA TYR A 174 10.56 -13.82 -12.07
C TYR A 174 10.93 -12.47 -11.48
N ILE A 175 10.29 -12.09 -10.37
CA ILE A 175 10.71 -10.93 -9.56
C ILE A 175 10.88 -11.38 -8.12
N SER A 176 12.04 -11.06 -7.53
CA SER A 176 12.42 -11.50 -6.18
C SER A 176 12.44 -13.01 -6.02
N GLY A 177 12.53 -13.78 -7.12
CA GLY A 177 12.42 -15.24 -7.15
C GLY A 177 10.98 -15.78 -7.24
N ARG A 178 9.99 -14.92 -7.48
CA ARG A 178 8.58 -15.27 -7.72
C ARG A 178 8.29 -15.27 -9.20
N GLN A 179 7.79 -16.36 -9.79
CA GLN A 179 7.35 -16.34 -11.19
C GLN A 179 6.07 -15.49 -11.31
N LEU A 180 6.10 -14.42 -12.10
CA LEU A 180 4.93 -13.54 -12.29
C LEU A 180 4.14 -13.91 -13.54
N CYS A 181 4.84 -14.08 -14.67
CA CYS A 181 4.19 -14.39 -15.94
C CYS A 181 5.08 -15.23 -16.85
N SER A 182 4.47 -15.84 -17.87
CA SER A 182 5.17 -16.50 -18.98
C SER A 182 4.73 -15.85 -20.29
N LYS A 183 5.63 -15.14 -20.96
CA LYS A 183 5.28 -14.28 -22.10
C LYS A 183 6.09 -14.65 -23.34
N ARG A 184 5.47 -14.65 -24.52
CA ARG A 184 6.20 -14.78 -25.80
C ARG A 184 6.86 -13.45 -26.16
N TYR A 185 7.91 -13.48 -26.97
CA TYR A 185 8.65 -12.27 -27.37
C TYR A 185 7.76 -11.13 -27.89
N ARG A 186 6.68 -11.44 -28.63
CA ARG A 186 5.75 -10.42 -29.17
C ARG A 186 5.11 -9.59 -28.06
N GLU A 187 4.82 -10.18 -26.90
CA GLU A 187 4.21 -9.48 -25.77
C GLU A 187 5.20 -8.51 -25.12
N PHE A 188 6.47 -8.88 -24.97
CA PHE A 188 7.52 -7.94 -24.54
C PHE A 188 7.68 -6.78 -25.53
N ALA A 189 7.57 -7.05 -26.83
CA ALA A 189 7.65 -6.01 -27.84
C ALA A 189 6.45 -5.05 -27.77
N ILE A 190 5.24 -5.56 -27.46
CA ILE A 190 4.05 -4.73 -27.21
C ILE A 190 4.25 -3.87 -25.96
N LEU A 191 4.69 -4.47 -24.85
CA LEU A 191 5.06 -3.72 -23.64
C LEU A 191 6.03 -2.57 -23.96
N HIS A 192 7.12 -2.86 -24.67
CA HIS A 192 8.11 -1.83 -25.02
C HIS A 192 7.48 -0.66 -25.80
N GLN A 193 6.55 -0.93 -26.71
CA GLN A 193 5.87 0.13 -27.47
C GLN A 193 4.87 0.92 -26.61
N ASN A 194 4.15 0.25 -25.71
CA ASN A 194 3.22 0.92 -24.80
C ASN A 194 3.97 1.81 -23.81
N LEU A 195 5.04 1.30 -23.20
CA LEU A 195 5.91 2.09 -22.32
C LEU A 195 6.55 3.28 -23.04
N LYS A 196 6.99 3.11 -24.30
CA LYS A 196 7.51 4.23 -25.10
C LYS A 196 6.47 5.29 -25.41
N ARG A 197 5.21 4.90 -25.54
CA ARG A 197 4.09 5.82 -25.79
C ARG A 197 3.74 6.60 -24.54
N GLU A 198 3.68 5.93 -23.40
CA GLU A 198 3.34 6.54 -22.11
C GLU A 198 4.49 7.39 -21.56
N PHE A 199 5.72 6.89 -21.61
CA PHE A 199 6.92 7.55 -21.06
C PHE A 199 7.82 8.08 -22.18
N ALA A 200 7.28 8.89 -23.11
CA ALA A 200 8.03 9.26 -24.31
C ALA A 200 9.31 10.09 -24.03
N SER A 201 9.39 10.75 -22.87
CA SER A 201 10.58 11.46 -22.40
C SER A 201 11.65 10.55 -21.78
N TYR A 202 11.35 9.29 -21.49
CA TYR A 202 12.31 8.36 -20.90
C TYR A 202 13.23 7.75 -21.97
N ALA A 203 14.54 7.79 -21.70
CA ALA A 203 15.54 7.15 -22.54
C ALA A 203 15.59 5.64 -22.27
N PHE A 204 14.74 4.87 -22.96
CA PHE A 204 14.67 3.42 -22.77
C PHE A 204 15.98 2.69 -23.12
N PRO A 205 16.36 1.66 -22.35
CA PRO A 205 17.49 0.79 -22.69
C PRO A 205 17.24 0.03 -24.00
N LYS A 206 18.32 -0.49 -24.58
CA LYS A 206 18.26 -1.24 -25.85
C LYS A 206 17.35 -2.47 -25.71
N PHE A 207 16.27 -2.50 -26.49
CA PHE A 207 15.36 -3.63 -26.52
C PHE A 207 15.84 -4.71 -27.51
N PRO A 208 15.79 -6.02 -27.17
CA PRO A 208 16.14 -7.09 -28.10
C PRO A 208 15.28 -7.05 -29.37
N GLY A 209 15.93 -6.99 -30.54
CA GLY A 209 15.24 -6.84 -31.83
C GLY A 209 14.51 -8.10 -32.32
N LYS A 210 13.58 -7.88 -33.25
CA LYS A 210 12.93 -8.96 -34.03
C LYS A 210 13.93 -9.55 -35.01
N TRP A 211 13.84 -10.87 -35.20
CA TRP A 211 14.59 -11.59 -36.22
C TRP A 211 13.60 -12.31 -37.15
N PRO A 212 13.78 -12.25 -38.48
CA PRO A 212 12.78 -12.75 -39.43
C PRO A 212 12.77 -14.28 -39.58
N PHE A 213 13.72 -14.99 -38.97
CA PHE A 213 13.85 -16.45 -39.04
C PHE A 213 13.71 -17.10 -37.65
N SER A 214 13.57 -18.43 -37.62
CA SER A 214 13.67 -19.19 -36.38
C SER A 214 15.03 -18.95 -35.74
N LEU A 215 15.02 -18.79 -34.41
CA LEU A 215 16.24 -18.58 -33.65
C LEU A 215 16.87 -19.93 -33.30
N SER A 216 18.20 -19.99 -33.35
CA SER A 216 18.96 -21.07 -32.70
C SER A 216 18.86 -20.97 -31.18
N ASP A 217 19.19 -22.04 -30.45
CA ASP A 217 19.20 -22.03 -28.98
C ASP A 217 20.12 -20.95 -28.40
N GLN A 218 21.30 -20.75 -29.01
CA GLN A 218 22.22 -19.68 -28.62
C GLN A 218 21.58 -18.29 -28.79
N GLN A 219 20.82 -18.07 -29.86
CA GLN A 219 20.12 -16.82 -30.09
C GLN A 219 18.91 -16.65 -29.17
N LEU A 220 18.21 -17.75 -28.82
CA LEU A 220 17.13 -17.74 -27.85
C LEU A 220 17.61 -17.36 -26.45
N ASP A 221 18.74 -17.93 -26.01
CA ASP A 221 19.36 -17.59 -24.74
C ASP A 221 19.94 -16.17 -24.73
N ALA A 222 20.53 -15.70 -25.83
CA ALA A 222 20.94 -14.30 -25.97
C ALA A 222 19.74 -13.34 -25.87
N ARG A 223 18.61 -13.68 -26.49
CA ARG A 223 17.36 -12.92 -26.37
C ARG A 223 16.82 -12.97 -24.94
N ARG A 224 16.84 -14.12 -24.27
CA ARG A 224 16.44 -14.28 -22.86
C ARG A 224 17.21 -13.32 -21.96
N ARG A 225 18.55 -13.32 -22.03
CA ARG A 225 19.40 -12.38 -21.28
C ARG A 225 19.08 -10.92 -21.60
N GLY A 226 18.89 -10.58 -22.87
CA GLY A 226 18.56 -9.22 -23.27
C GLY A 226 17.18 -8.76 -22.78
N LEU A 227 16.20 -9.66 -22.69
CA LEU A 227 14.88 -9.35 -22.12
C LEU A 227 14.96 -9.17 -20.59
N GLU A 228 15.77 -9.98 -19.92
CA GLU A 228 16.04 -9.89 -18.48
C GLU A 228 16.68 -8.54 -18.13
N GLU A 229 17.78 -8.19 -18.80
CA GLU A 229 18.49 -6.92 -18.61
C GLU A 229 17.60 -5.71 -18.93
N TYR A 230 16.75 -5.82 -19.96
CA TYR A 230 15.80 -4.78 -20.31
C TYR A 230 14.77 -4.55 -19.19
N LEU A 231 14.12 -5.63 -18.71
CA LEU A 231 13.13 -5.52 -17.63
C LEU A 231 13.76 -5.01 -16.34
N GLU A 232 14.94 -5.53 -15.95
CA GLU A 232 15.65 -5.08 -14.76
C GLU A 232 15.87 -3.56 -14.78
N LYS A 233 16.36 -3.01 -15.89
CA LYS A 233 16.59 -1.57 -16.05
C LYS A 233 15.31 -0.76 -16.04
N VAL A 234 14.26 -1.24 -16.70
CA VAL A 234 12.98 -0.52 -16.81
C VAL A 234 12.23 -0.52 -15.47
N CYS A 235 12.10 -1.67 -14.83
CA CYS A 235 11.43 -1.80 -13.53
C CYS A 235 12.23 -1.17 -12.39
N SER A 236 13.54 -0.93 -12.55
CA SER A 236 14.31 -0.19 -11.56
C SER A 236 13.87 1.26 -11.40
N VAL A 237 13.22 1.85 -12.42
CA VAL A 237 12.66 3.20 -12.34
C VAL A 237 11.24 3.09 -11.79
N LYS A 238 11.03 3.58 -10.58
CA LYS A 238 9.83 3.28 -9.79
C LYS A 238 8.53 3.61 -10.54
N VAL A 239 8.43 4.81 -11.10
CA VAL A 239 7.24 5.27 -11.83
C VAL A 239 6.91 4.42 -13.07
N ILE A 240 7.92 3.79 -13.70
CA ILE A 240 7.71 2.91 -14.85
C ILE A 240 7.39 1.49 -14.37
N GLY A 241 8.11 0.99 -13.36
CA GLY A 241 7.85 -0.31 -12.75
C GLY A 241 6.43 -0.41 -12.18
N GLU A 242 5.94 0.64 -11.54
CA GLU A 242 4.61 0.68 -10.91
C GLU A 242 3.48 1.10 -11.87
N SER A 243 3.79 1.39 -13.13
CA SER A 243 2.80 1.80 -14.15
C SER A 243 1.76 0.72 -14.45
N GLU A 244 0.55 1.14 -14.81
CA GLU A 244 -0.53 0.21 -15.22
C GLU A 244 -0.10 -0.68 -16.39
N VAL A 245 0.64 -0.13 -17.36
CA VAL A 245 1.17 -0.87 -18.51
C VAL A 245 2.13 -1.98 -18.08
N MET A 246 3.00 -1.73 -17.09
CA MET A 246 3.88 -2.76 -16.54
C MET A 246 3.10 -3.80 -15.74
N GLN A 247 2.15 -3.35 -14.90
CA GLN A 247 1.29 -4.23 -14.11
C GLN A 247 0.49 -5.16 -15.01
N GLU A 248 -0.10 -4.65 -16.09
CA GLU A 248 -0.84 -5.44 -17.08
C GLU A 248 0.05 -6.50 -17.75
N PHE A 249 1.29 -6.16 -18.10
CA PHE A 249 2.22 -7.11 -18.71
C PHE A 249 2.71 -8.20 -17.74
N LEU A 250 2.98 -7.82 -16.49
CA LEU A 250 3.40 -8.74 -15.43
C LEU A 250 2.22 -9.56 -14.91
N SER A 251 1.00 -9.05 -15.06
CA SER A 251 -0.22 -9.83 -14.95
C SER A 251 -0.36 -10.75 -16.16
N GLU A 252 -1.02 -11.88 -15.94
CA GLU A 252 -1.36 -12.73 -17.07
C GLU A 252 -2.64 -12.22 -17.71
N SER A 253 -2.60 -12.03 -19.03
CA SER A 253 -3.76 -11.62 -19.82
C SER A 253 -4.88 -12.64 -19.66
N ASP A 254 -6.02 -12.20 -19.12
CA ASP A 254 -7.20 -13.01 -18.78
C ASP A 254 -7.80 -13.77 -19.98
N GLU A 255 -7.47 -13.40 -21.23
CA GLU A 255 -8.17 -13.91 -22.41
C GLU A 255 -7.77 -15.32 -22.89
N ASN A 256 -6.63 -15.89 -22.45
CA ASN A 256 -6.09 -17.09 -23.11
C ASN A 256 -5.84 -18.33 -22.23
N TYR A 257 -6.12 -18.29 -20.92
CA TYR A 257 -5.88 -19.45 -20.05
C TYR A 257 -6.99 -19.63 -19.01
N ASN A 258 -7.81 -20.68 -19.21
CA ASN A 258 -8.88 -21.15 -18.31
C ASN A 258 -8.37 -21.67 -16.94
N GLY A 259 -7.48 -20.96 -16.24
CA GLY A 259 -6.98 -21.38 -14.92
C GLY A 259 -6.23 -22.72 -14.90
N VAL A 260 -5.80 -23.25 -16.06
CA VAL A 260 -5.21 -24.61 -16.16
C VAL A 260 -3.69 -24.61 -15.95
N THR A 261 -3.04 -23.46 -16.03
CA THR A 261 -1.58 -23.38 -15.86
C THR A 261 -1.17 -23.41 -14.39
N ASP A 262 -0.21 -24.27 -14.09
CA ASP A 262 0.44 -24.33 -12.79
C ASP A 262 1.39 -23.16 -12.57
N VAL A 263 1.45 -22.69 -11.33
CA VAL A 263 2.41 -21.72 -10.79
C VAL A 263 3.03 -22.25 -9.52
N GLU A 264 4.20 -21.73 -9.19
CA GLU A 264 4.91 -22.04 -7.96
C GLU A 264 4.76 -20.87 -6.99
N LEU A 265 3.95 -21.07 -5.95
CA LEU A 265 3.77 -20.10 -4.87
C LEU A 265 4.72 -20.45 -3.73
N ARG A 266 5.57 -19.50 -3.35
CA ARG A 266 6.43 -19.66 -2.18
C ARG A 266 5.71 -19.11 -0.96
N ILE A 267 5.76 -19.84 0.14
CA ILE A 267 5.07 -19.51 1.37
C ILE A 267 6.09 -19.54 2.50
N SER A 268 6.17 -18.46 3.28
CA SER A 268 7.03 -18.38 4.45
C SER A 268 6.43 -19.24 5.55
N LEU A 269 7.26 -20.09 6.16
CA LEU A 269 6.88 -20.86 7.33
C LEU A 269 7.26 -20.11 8.62
N PRO A 270 6.70 -20.48 9.77
CA PRO A 270 7.02 -19.86 11.06
C PRO A 270 8.50 -19.89 11.44
N ASP A 271 9.23 -20.92 10.99
CA ASP A 271 10.68 -21.10 11.22
C ASP A 271 11.57 -20.26 10.28
N LYS A 272 10.98 -19.35 9.49
CA LYS A 272 11.62 -18.48 8.49
C LYS A 272 12.14 -19.20 7.25
N THR A 273 11.94 -20.51 7.16
CA THR A 273 12.14 -21.22 5.90
C THR A 273 11.00 -20.88 4.94
N THR A 274 11.19 -21.22 3.66
CA THR A 274 10.21 -20.98 2.62
C THR A 274 9.94 -22.28 1.88
N VAL A 275 8.66 -22.62 1.71
CA VAL A 275 8.23 -23.79 0.94
C VAL A 275 7.51 -23.34 -0.31
N SER A 276 7.85 -23.97 -1.44
CA SER A 276 7.13 -23.82 -2.69
C SER A 276 6.04 -24.87 -2.83
N VAL A 277 4.82 -24.43 -3.18
CA VAL A 277 3.72 -25.30 -3.61
C VAL A 277 3.40 -25.03 -5.07
N ARG A 278 3.20 -26.11 -5.84
CA ARG A 278 2.74 -26.03 -7.22
C ARG A 278 1.22 -26.15 -7.25
N VAL A 279 0.55 -25.12 -7.73
CA VAL A 279 -0.92 -25.00 -7.74
C VAL A 279 -1.38 -24.34 -9.03
N ARG A 280 -2.67 -24.44 -9.34
CA ARG A 280 -3.23 -23.70 -10.49
C ARG A 280 -3.35 -22.22 -10.14
N LYS A 281 -3.27 -21.36 -11.15
CA LYS A 281 -3.36 -19.89 -10.96
C LYS A 281 -4.68 -19.42 -10.34
N ASN A 282 -5.77 -20.09 -10.69
CA ASN A 282 -7.08 -19.82 -10.13
C ASN A 282 -7.35 -20.64 -8.85
N SER A 283 -6.33 -21.25 -8.26
CA SER A 283 -6.51 -21.95 -6.99
C SER A 283 -6.88 -20.96 -5.89
N THR A 284 -7.90 -21.32 -5.12
CA THR A 284 -8.34 -20.53 -3.96
C THR A 284 -7.35 -20.68 -2.80
N SER A 285 -7.42 -19.78 -1.82
CA SER A 285 -6.60 -19.85 -0.59
C SER A 285 -6.73 -21.20 0.09
N GLU A 286 -7.94 -21.78 0.13
CA GLU A 286 -8.15 -23.13 0.67
C GLU A 286 -7.36 -24.19 -0.11
N GLN A 287 -7.42 -24.19 -1.43
CA GLN A 287 -6.70 -25.15 -2.26
C GLN A 287 -5.18 -25.02 -2.12
N VAL A 288 -4.68 -23.78 -2.03
CA VAL A 288 -3.25 -23.51 -1.78
C VAL A 288 -2.85 -23.98 -0.38
N TYR A 289 -3.70 -23.77 0.62
CA TYR A 289 -3.46 -24.23 1.99
C TYR A 289 -3.39 -25.75 2.07
N GLN A 290 -4.32 -26.47 1.45
CA GLN A 290 -4.30 -27.93 1.38
C GLN A 290 -3.04 -28.46 0.69
N ALA A 291 -2.62 -27.83 -0.41
CA ALA A 291 -1.36 -28.18 -1.07
C ALA A 291 -0.14 -27.99 -0.15
N LEU A 292 -0.14 -26.93 0.67
CA LEU A 292 0.90 -26.68 1.66
C LEU A 292 0.89 -27.71 2.79
N VAL A 293 -0.27 -27.99 3.38
CA VAL A 293 -0.46 -28.98 4.46
C VAL A 293 0.10 -30.35 4.04
N MET A 294 -0.26 -30.81 2.83
CA MET A 294 0.30 -32.05 2.25
C MET A 294 1.81 -31.96 2.05
N LYS A 295 2.32 -30.81 1.57
CA LYS A 295 3.74 -30.62 1.27
C LYS A 295 4.63 -30.64 2.53
N VAL A 296 4.14 -30.10 3.65
CA VAL A 296 4.88 -30.05 4.92
C VAL A 296 4.61 -31.25 5.82
N GLY A 297 3.66 -32.13 5.45
CA GLY A 297 3.30 -33.31 6.24
C GLY A 297 2.55 -32.97 7.52
N MET A 298 1.71 -31.93 7.50
CA MET A 298 0.89 -31.53 8.64
C MET A 298 -0.38 -32.39 8.71
N ASP A 299 -0.68 -32.95 9.87
CA ASP A 299 -1.91 -33.71 10.10
C ASP A 299 -3.14 -32.81 10.22
N ASN A 300 -4.34 -33.39 10.07
CA ASN A 300 -5.60 -32.66 10.04
C ASN A 300 -5.89 -31.87 11.33
N ILE A 301 -5.48 -32.39 12.49
CA ILE A 301 -5.70 -31.70 13.78
C ILE A 301 -4.84 -30.46 13.80
N THR A 302 -3.54 -30.60 13.56
CA THR A 302 -2.61 -29.45 13.49
C THR A 302 -3.05 -28.45 12.44
N ALA A 303 -3.46 -28.90 11.25
CA ALA A 303 -3.92 -28.04 10.16
C ALA A 303 -5.14 -27.16 10.53
N SER A 304 -5.97 -27.58 11.49
CA SER A 304 -7.10 -26.75 11.94
C SER A 304 -6.70 -25.51 12.76
N TYR A 305 -5.45 -25.45 13.22
CA TYR A 305 -4.90 -24.36 14.05
C TYR A 305 -3.89 -23.47 13.33
N PHE A 306 -3.73 -23.66 12.02
CA PHE A 306 -2.91 -22.81 11.17
C PHE A 306 -3.72 -22.31 9.99
N SER A 307 -3.25 -21.23 9.36
CA SER A 307 -3.88 -20.71 8.16
C SER A 307 -2.88 -19.96 7.28
N LEU A 308 -3.31 -19.62 6.07
CA LEU A 308 -2.56 -18.74 5.18
C LEU A 308 -2.87 -17.28 5.48
N PHE A 309 -1.83 -16.47 5.46
CA PHE A 309 -1.86 -15.04 5.71
C PHE A 309 -1.20 -14.29 4.56
N GLU A 310 -1.74 -13.13 4.22
CA GLU A 310 -1.03 -12.12 3.46
C GLU A 310 -0.15 -11.29 4.40
N VAL A 311 1.11 -11.13 4.02
CA VAL A 311 2.05 -10.24 4.69
C VAL A 311 1.93 -8.86 4.05
N ILE A 312 1.31 -7.93 4.79
CA ILE A 312 1.09 -6.55 4.34
C ILE A 312 2.40 -5.75 4.47
N ASN A 313 3.03 -5.84 5.65
CA ASN A 313 4.30 -5.21 5.94
C ASN A 313 5.03 -5.99 7.06
N HIS A 314 6.15 -5.47 7.55
CA HIS A 314 6.93 -6.15 8.59
C HIS A 314 6.21 -6.29 9.94
N THR A 315 5.20 -5.46 10.19
CA THR A 315 4.49 -5.36 11.47
C THR A 315 3.06 -5.90 11.42
N PHE A 316 2.49 -6.17 10.25
CA PHE A 316 1.10 -6.57 10.11
C PHE A 316 0.88 -7.62 9.02
N VAL A 317 0.01 -8.57 9.35
CA VAL A 317 -0.45 -9.65 8.48
C VAL A 317 -1.96 -9.77 8.61
N ARG A 318 -2.63 -10.20 7.54
CA ARG A 318 -4.06 -10.54 7.58
C ARG A 318 -4.27 -11.98 7.15
N LYS A 319 -5.24 -12.66 7.74
CA LYS A 319 -5.65 -14.00 7.28
C LYS A 319 -6.26 -13.88 5.89
N LEU A 320 -6.01 -14.88 5.04
CA LEU A 320 -6.70 -14.99 3.76
C LEU A 320 -8.04 -15.68 3.95
N SER A 321 -9.10 -15.08 3.40
CA SER A 321 -10.39 -15.74 3.33
C SER A 321 -10.32 -16.92 2.34
N PRO A 322 -11.12 -18.00 2.55
CA PRO A 322 -10.97 -19.26 1.81
C PRO A 322 -11.11 -19.13 0.28
N ASN A 323 -11.85 -18.12 -0.18
CA ASN A 323 -12.19 -17.89 -1.59
C ASN A 323 -11.30 -16.85 -2.28
N GLU A 324 -10.32 -16.26 -1.58
CA GLU A 324 -9.33 -15.40 -2.21
C GLU A 324 -8.41 -16.21 -3.14
N PHE A 325 -7.69 -15.54 -4.04
CA PHE A 325 -6.78 -16.17 -5.00
C PHE A 325 -5.33 -15.78 -4.70
N PRO A 326 -4.54 -16.61 -3.98
CA PRO A 326 -3.19 -16.25 -3.55
C PRO A 326 -2.25 -15.85 -4.69
N HIS A 327 -2.41 -16.41 -5.89
CA HIS A 327 -1.63 -16.01 -7.06
C HIS A 327 -1.88 -14.54 -7.44
N LYS A 328 -3.13 -14.04 -7.35
CA LYS A 328 -3.43 -12.62 -7.62
C LYS A 328 -2.69 -11.70 -6.65
N LEU A 329 -2.68 -12.04 -5.36
CA LEU A 329 -1.94 -11.30 -4.34
C LEU A 329 -0.43 -11.34 -4.58
N TYR A 330 0.07 -12.48 -5.06
CA TYR A 330 1.48 -12.69 -5.40
C TYR A 330 1.97 -11.76 -6.52
N VAL A 331 1.10 -11.54 -7.51
CA VAL A 331 1.31 -10.60 -8.62
C VAL A 331 1.14 -9.16 -8.14
N GLN A 332 0.05 -8.81 -7.47
CA GLN A 332 -0.20 -7.42 -7.03
C GLN A 332 0.88 -6.88 -6.09
N ASN A 333 1.49 -7.75 -5.26
CA ASN A 333 2.48 -7.36 -4.26
C ASN A 333 3.93 -7.73 -4.65
N TYR A 334 4.28 -7.75 -5.95
CA TYR A 334 5.66 -8.10 -6.35
C TYR A 334 6.70 -7.05 -5.92
N THR A 335 6.29 -5.79 -5.70
CA THR A 335 7.11 -4.69 -5.17
C THR A 335 7.06 -4.56 -3.65
N SER A 336 6.23 -5.36 -2.96
CA SER A 336 6.01 -5.22 -1.51
C SER A 336 7.32 -5.35 -0.72
N ALA A 337 7.40 -4.60 0.39
CA ALA A 337 8.58 -4.42 1.23
C ALA A 337 9.15 -5.71 1.85
N VAL A 338 8.49 -6.86 1.69
CA VAL A 338 8.93 -8.14 2.24
C VAL A 338 9.60 -9.00 1.16
N PRO A 339 10.95 -9.14 1.19
CA PRO A 339 11.67 -9.97 0.23
C PRO A 339 11.19 -11.43 0.26
N GLY A 340 11.10 -12.06 -0.91
CA GLY A 340 10.82 -13.50 -1.02
C GLY A 340 9.35 -13.85 -1.22
N THR A 341 8.45 -13.58 -0.27
CA THR A 341 7.02 -13.94 -0.39
C THR A 341 6.10 -13.00 0.39
N CYS A 342 4.89 -12.79 -0.12
CA CYS A 342 3.80 -12.09 0.58
C CYS A 342 2.82 -13.08 1.24
N LEU A 343 3.09 -14.38 1.19
CA LEU A 343 2.27 -15.43 1.78
C LEU A 343 3.00 -16.06 2.95
N ALA A 344 2.32 -16.22 4.08
CA ALA A 344 2.87 -16.85 5.27
C ALA A 344 1.90 -17.88 5.86
N LEU A 345 2.43 -19.01 6.31
CA LEU A 345 1.74 -19.90 7.22
C LEU A 345 1.90 -19.35 8.64
N ARG A 346 0.79 -19.12 9.34
CA ARG A 346 0.84 -18.71 10.75
C ARG A 346 -0.19 -19.47 11.58
N LYS A 347 0.07 -19.54 12.88
CA LYS A 347 -0.87 -20.05 13.87
C LYS A 347 -2.14 -19.20 13.86
N TRP A 348 -3.29 -19.86 13.76
CA TRP A 348 -4.63 -19.29 13.82
C TRP A 348 -5.37 -19.87 15.03
N LEU A 349 -4.92 -19.45 16.21
CA LEU A 349 -5.42 -19.93 17.49
C LEU A 349 -5.18 -18.86 18.55
N PHE A 350 -6.21 -18.55 19.35
CA PHE A 350 -6.14 -17.52 20.39
C PHE A 350 -6.00 -18.11 21.80
N SER A 351 -6.74 -19.18 22.10
CA SER A 351 -6.76 -19.87 23.39
C SER A 351 -5.50 -20.68 23.67
N ILE A 352 -5.15 -20.78 24.95
CA ILE A 352 -3.96 -21.49 25.41
C ILE A 352 -4.25 -22.99 25.58
N GLU A 353 -5.49 -23.32 25.97
CA GLU A 353 -6.00 -24.65 26.26
C GLU A 353 -6.06 -25.52 25.00
N GLU A 354 -6.58 -24.98 23.89
CA GLU A 354 -6.52 -25.66 22.59
C GLU A 354 -5.08 -25.87 22.10
N GLN A 355 -4.16 -25.00 22.51
CA GLN A 355 -2.74 -25.18 22.22
C GLN A 355 -2.14 -26.34 23.03
N GLU A 356 -2.82 -26.85 24.06
CA GLU A 356 -2.43 -28.07 24.77
C GLU A 356 -2.64 -29.31 23.90
N LEU A 357 -3.67 -29.33 23.05
CA LEU A 357 -3.86 -30.41 22.07
C LEU A 357 -2.70 -30.52 21.08
N LEU A 358 -1.98 -29.42 20.88
CA LEU A 358 -0.80 -29.35 20.01
C LEU A 358 0.51 -29.73 20.71
N GLN A 359 0.52 -29.96 22.03
CA GLN A 359 1.75 -30.20 22.78
C GLN A 359 2.45 -31.51 22.41
N GLU A 360 1.69 -32.53 22.01
CA GLU A 360 2.26 -33.81 21.59
C GLU A 360 2.69 -33.83 20.12
N ASN A 361 2.41 -32.76 19.36
CA ASN A 361 2.76 -32.68 17.95
C ASN A 361 4.08 -31.92 17.74
N PRO A 362 5.17 -32.58 17.32
CA PRO A 362 6.48 -31.93 17.19
C PRO A 362 6.49 -30.80 16.16
N LEU A 363 5.74 -30.93 15.06
CA LEU A 363 5.66 -29.91 14.02
C LEU A 363 4.91 -28.66 14.52
N ALA A 364 3.79 -28.87 15.21
CA ALA A 364 3.02 -27.79 15.80
C ALA A 364 3.83 -27.02 16.85
N LEU A 365 4.53 -27.74 17.74
CA LEU A 365 5.42 -27.14 18.73
C LEU A 365 6.54 -26.33 18.09
N HIS A 366 7.18 -26.89 17.06
CA HIS A 366 8.25 -26.22 16.31
C HIS A 366 7.77 -24.91 15.70
N TYR A 367 6.61 -24.92 15.03
CA TYR A 367 6.03 -23.72 14.43
C TYR A 367 5.54 -22.70 15.46
N CYS A 368 4.88 -23.14 16.53
CA CYS A 368 4.46 -22.27 17.62
C CYS A 368 5.66 -21.59 18.29
N PHE A 369 6.74 -22.33 18.51
CA PHE A 369 7.98 -21.82 19.09
C PHE A 369 8.59 -20.72 18.23
N HIS A 370 8.80 -21.00 16.94
CA HIS A 370 9.44 -20.03 16.05
C HIS A 370 8.58 -18.80 15.77
N GLN A 371 7.25 -18.95 15.69
CA GLN A 371 6.36 -17.79 15.62
C GLN A 371 6.48 -16.94 16.88
N ALA A 372 6.44 -17.55 18.07
CA ALA A 372 6.56 -16.82 19.33
C ALA A 372 7.92 -16.11 19.48
N GLN A 373 9.01 -16.73 19.00
CA GLN A 373 10.32 -16.07 18.94
C GLN A 373 10.30 -14.83 18.03
N ASP A 374 9.65 -14.91 16.88
CA ASP A 374 9.53 -13.79 15.95
C ASP A 374 8.66 -12.67 16.54
N ASP A 375 7.56 -13.03 17.19
CA ASP A 375 6.64 -12.09 17.84
C ASP A 375 7.31 -11.37 19.05
N VAL A 376 8.16 -12.05 19.82
CA VAL A 376 9.03 -11.40 20.84
C VAL A 376 10.03 -10.45 20.17
N LYS A 377 10.71 -10.89 19.10
CA LYS A 377 11.70 -10.07 18.40
C LYS A 377 11.08 -8.79 17.82
N LYS A 378 9.84 -8.86 17.35
CA LYS A 378 9.07 -7.74 16.80
C LYS A 378 8.42 -6.86 17.88
N GLY A 379 8.50 -7.26 19.15
CA GLY A 379 7.89 -6.53 20.27
C GLY A 379 6.37 -6.69 20.38
N PHE A 380 5.79 -7.68 19.70
CA PHE A 380 4.36 -8.02 19.85
C PHE A 380 4.10 -8.71 21.19
N ILE A 381 5.05 -9.51 21.67
CA ILE A 381 5.01 -10.10 23.00
C ILE A 381 5.98 -9.33 23.89
N LYS A 382 5.44 -8.67 24.92
CA LYS A 382 6.23 -7.90 25.89
C LYS A 382 6.88 -8.85 26.90
N ALA A 383 8.16 -9.10 26.72
CA ALA A 383 8.93 -10.06 27.51
C ALA A 383 10.18 -9.45 28.16
N GLU A 384 10.26 -8.12 28.25
CA GLU A 384 11.43 -7.36 28.72
C GLU A 384 11.84 -7.78 30.14
N GLU A 385 10.87 -7.88 31.04
CA GLU A 385 11.07 -8.31 32.45
C GLU A 385 11.55 -9.76 32.57
N LYS A 386 11.28 -10.59 31.56
CA LYS A 386 11.62 -12.02 31.51
C LYS A 386 12.70 -12.32 30.47
N SER A 387 13.36 -11.28 29.93
CA SER A 387 14.27 -11.37 28.78
C SER A 387 15.40 -12.39 28.96
N TYR A 388 16.06 -12.41 30.13
CA TYR A 388 17.09 -13.40 30.46
C TYR A 388 16.58 -14.85 30.41
N GLN A 389 15.40 -15.10 30.99
CA GLN A 389 14.80 -16.44 31.02
C GLN A 389 14.39 -16.90 29.63
N VAL A 390 13.75 -16.00 28.86
CA VAL A 390 13.34 -16.22 27.47
C VAL A 390 14.56 -16.56 26.61
N GLN A 391 15.62 -15.76 26.69
CA GLN A 391 16.85 -16.01 25.94
C GLN A 391 17.49 -17.36 26.31
N LYS A 392 17.64 -17.64 27.60
CA LYS A 392 18.23 -18.89 28.09
C LYS A 392 17.43 -20.12 27.63
N LEU A 393 16.10 -20.07 27.69
CA LEU A 393 15.24 -21.17 27.25
C LEU A 393 15.32 -21.38 25.74
N ALA A 394 15.40 -20.30 24.96
CA ALA A 394 15.58 -20.36 23.51
C ALA A 394 16.93 -20.98 23.11
N GLU A 395 18.04 -20.54 23.73
CA GLU A 395 19.39 -21.07 23.49
C GLU A 395 19.49 -22.57 23.86
N GLN A 396 18.84 -22.98 24.95
CA GLN A 396 18.78 -24.37 25.38
C GLN A 396 17.77 -25.23 24.59
N ARG A 397 17.03 -24.65 23.63
CA ARG A 397 15.95 -25.30 22.86
C ARG A 397 14.90 -25.98 23.75
N LYS A 398 14.62 -25.39 24.92
CA LYS A 398 13.57 -25.87 25.84
C LYS A 398 12.21 -25.35 25.40
N ILE A 399 11.71 -25.89 24.28
CA ILE A 399 10.52 -25.40 23.55
C ILE A 399 9.29 -25.27 24.46
N SER A 400 8.90 -26.32 25.18
CA SER A 400 7.67 -26.31 25.99
C SER A 400 7.77 -25.30 27.15
N ALA A 401 8.92 -25.24 27.83
CA ALA A 401 9.14 -24.26 28.89
C ALA A 401 9.18 -22.82 28.36
N TYR A 402 9.75 -22.60 27.17
CA TYR A 402 9.77 -21.31 26.49
C TYR A 402 8.35 -20.84 26.18
N LEU A 403 7.53 -21.70 25.57
CA LEU A 403 6.13 -21.38 25.26
C LEU A 403 5.30 -21.14 26.53
N ASN A 404 5.49 -21.95 27.58
CA ASN A 404 4.84 -21.76 28.88
C ASN A 404 5.19 -20.41 29.51
N LEU A 405 6.45 -19.99 29.42
CA LEU A 405 6.85 -18.67 29.91
C LEU A 405 6.15 -17.55 29.13
N LEU A 406 6.15 -17.62 27.79
CA LEU A 406 5.55 -16.57 26.95
C LEU A 406 4.02 -16.48 27.04
N ARG A 407 3.32 -17.59 27.32
CA ARG A 407 1.87 -17.59 27.59
C ARG A 407 1.48 -16.67 28.76
N THR A 408 2.42 -16.34 29.64
CA THR A 408 2.21 -15.42 30.78
C THR A 408 2.60 -13.96 30.48
N CYS A 409 3.01 -13.66 29.25
CA CYS A 409 3.44 -12.33 28.83
C CYS A 409 2.30 -11.58 28.11
N GLU A 410 2.27 -10.25 28.25
CA GLU A 410 1.32 -9.40 27.53
C GLU A 410 1.57 -9.49 26.01
N GLY A 411 0.49 -9.56 25.23
CA GLY A 411 0.54 -9.65 23.78
C GLY A 411 0.69 -11.06 23.21
N TYR A 412 0.83 -12.10 24.05
CA TYR A 412 0.79 -13.48 23.57
C TYR A 412 -0.59 -13.80 22.97
N ASN A 413 -0.62 -14.27 21.72
CA ASN A 413 -1.84 -14.50 20.94
C ASN A 413 -2.75 -13.26 20.80
N GLU A 414 -2.17 -12.05 20.83
CA GLU A 414 -2.89 -10.81 20.53
C GLU A 414 -2.63 -10.39 19.08
N VAL A 415 -3.69 -9.98 18.37
CA VAL A 415 -3.61 -9.40 17.04
C VAL A 415 -3.84 -7.90 17.16
N ALA A 416 -2.81 -7.11 16.88
CA ALA A 416 -2.89 -5.65 16.80
C ALA A 416 -3.08 -5.20 15.34
N PHE A 417 -4.10 -4.37 15.10
CA PHE A 417 -4.43 -3.82 13.79
C PHE A 417 -3.73 -2.47 13.56
N PRO A 418 -3.47 -2.09 12.30
CA PRO A 418 -2.98 -0.76 11.98
C PRO A 418 -3.91 0.33 12.54
N HIS A 419 -3.33 1.47 12.92
CA HIS A 419 -4.12 2.56 13.48
C HIS A 419 -5.15 3.07 12.48
N CYS A 420 -6.36 3.37 12.94
CA CYS A 420 -7.45 3.78 12.09
C CYS A 420 -8.45 4.73 12.79
N PRO A 421 -9.25 5.50 12.05
CA PRO A 421 -10.35 6.27 12.62
C PRO A 421 -11.37 5.37 13.35
N CYS A 422 -11.97 5.91 14.41
CA CYS A 422 -13.04 5.25 15.14
C CYS A 422 -14.04 6.28 15.68
N ASP A 423 -15.34 6.00 15.55
CA ASP A 423 -16.40 6.93 15.96
C ASP A 423 -16.49 7.14 17.49
N SER A 424 -15.85 6.28 18.26
CA SER A 424 -15.66 6.47 19.71
C SER A 424 -14.74 7.64 20.05
N ARG A 425 -13.98 8.15 19.07
CA ARG A 425 -13.07 9.31 19.23
C ARG A 425 -13.44 10.43 18.26
N ARG A 426 -13.35 11.68 18.75
CA ARG A 426 -13.55 12.88 17.92
C ARG A 426 -12.30 13.33 17.18
N ARG A 427 -11.11 12.95 17.66
CA ARG A 427 -9.79 13.32 17.13
C ARG A 427 -8.83 12.16 17.34
N GLY A 428 -7.85 12.01 16.45
CA GLY A 428 -6.89 10.91 16.50
C GLY A 428 -7.48 9.57 16.04
N HIS A 429 -6.66 8.53 16.14
CA HIS A 429 -6.98 7.17 15.70
C HIS A 429 -7.05 6.20 16.89
N VAL A 430 -7.38 4.94 16.60
CA VAL A 430 -7.24 3.83 17.55
C VAL A 430 -6.41 2.72 16.93
N ILE A 431 -5.66 1.99 17.78
CA ILE A 431 -5.09 0.68 17.46
C ILE A 431 -5.96 -0.35 18.16
N ALA A 432 -6.66 -1.16 17.37
CA ALA A 432 -7.47 -2.26 17.88
C ALA A 432 -6.58 -3.46 18.18
N ALA A 433 -6.72 -4.05 19.35
CA ALA A 433 -5.98 -5.24 19.78
C ALA A 433 -6.95 -6.32 20.25
N VAL A 434 -6.88 -7.48 19.61
CA VAL A 434 -7.83 -8.60 19.77
C VAL A 434 -7.10 -9.79 20.37
N SER A 435 -7.55 -10.28 21.53
CA SER A 435 -6.97 -11.45 22.23
C SER A 435 -8.06 -12.31 22.88
N VAL A 436 -7.74 -13.54 23.27
CA VAL A 436 -8.71 -14.41 23.98
C VAL A 436 -9.23 -13.81 25.29
N HIS A 437 -8.48 -12.90 25.91
CA HIS A 437 -8.83 -12.31 27.19
C HIS A 437 -9.68 -11.04 27.03
N HIS A 438 -9.28 -10.14 26.13
CA HIS A 438 -9.94 -8.85 25.96
C HIS A 438 -9.87 -8.38 24.52
N PHE A 439 -10.80 -7.49 24.18
CA PHE A 439 -10.69 -6.59 23.05
C PHE A 439 -10.32 -5.18 23.55
N LYS A 440 -9.30 -4.54 22.96
CA LYS A 440 -8.84 -3.21 23.39
C LYS A 440 -8.80 -2.22 22.23
N LEU A 441 -9.10 -0.96 22.52
CA LEU A 441 -8.85 0.18 21.66
C LEU A 441 -7.84 1.10 22.33
N HIS A 442 -6.62 1.11 21.81
CA HIS A 442 -5.56 2.01 22.24
C HIS A 442 -5.68 3.33 21.49
N ALA A 443 -5.86 4.44 22.20
CA ALA A 443 -5.85 5.76 21.59
C ALA A 443 -4.46 6.06 21.02
N CYS A 444 -4.42 6.69 19.84
CA CYS A 444 -3.19 7.18 19.24
C CYS A 444 -3.45 8.43 18.37
N THR A 445 -2.38 9.13 18.02
CA THR A 445 -2.46 10.25 17.07
C THR A 445 -2.81 9.74 15.66
N GLU A 446 -3.12 10.65 14.73
CA GLU A 446 -3.37 10.28 13.33
C GLU A 446 -2.14 9.65 12.65
N ALA A 447 -0.94 9.92 13.17
CA ALA A 447 0.32 9.30 12.78
C ALA A 447 0.64 7.99 13.54
N GLY A 448 -0.29 7.47 14.35
CA GLY A 448 -0.14 6.20 15.06
C GLY A 448 0.69 6.24 16.34
N THR A 449 1.01 7.43 16.86
CA THR A 449 1.74 7.54 18.13
C THR A 449 0.79 7.27 19.30
N LEU A 450 1.10 6.28 20.14
CA LEU A 450 0.25 5.88 21.27
C LEU A 450 0.01 7.03 22.27
N GLU A 451 -1.22 7.11 22.77
CA GLU A 451 -1.64 8.02 23.83
C GLU A 451 -1.96 7.21 25.11
N ASN A 452 -1.95 7.89 26.27
CA ASN A 452 -2.25 7.28 27.57
C ASN A 452 -3.76 7.07 27.80
N GLN A 453 -4.45 6.48 26.82
CA GLN A 453 -5.86 6.11 26.94
C GLN A 453 -6.09 4.77 26.23
N VAL A 454 -6.65 3.82 26.97
CA VAL A 454 -7.02 2.51 26.44
C VAL A 454 -8.43 2.18 26.93
N ILE A 455 -9.29 1.74 26.02
CA ILE A 455 -10.61 1.22 26.36
C ILE A 455 -10.54 -0.29 26.17
N ALA A 456 -10.66 -1.04 27.26
CA ALA A 456 -10.77 -2.49 27.22
C ALA A 456 -12.25 -2.91 27.30
N PHE A 457 -12.57 -3.98 26.61
CA PHE A 457 -13.88 -4.63 26.60
C PHE A 457 -13.71 -6.11 26.93
N GLU A 458 -14.56 -6.59 27.83
CA GLU A 458 -14.67 -8.02 28.12
C GLU A 458 -15.52 -8.69 27.04
N TRP A 459 -15.20 -9.96 26.73
CA TRP A 459 -15.99 -10.73 25.76
C TRP A 459 -17.44 -10.94 26.22
N SER A 460 -17.71 -10.91 27.53
CA SER A 460 -19.06 -10.96 28.08
C SER A 460 -19.87 -9.67 27.88
N GLU A 461 -19.22 -8.54 27.60
CA GLU A 461 -19.89 -7.25 27.31
C GLU A 461 -20.39 -7.21 25.85
N MET A 462 -19.80 -7.99 24.95
CA MET A 462 -20.11 -8.01 23.53
C MET A 462 -21.45 -8.69 23.25
N GLN A 463 -22.32 -8.00 22.52
CA GLN A 463 -23.65 -8.49 22.16
C GLN A 463 -23.71 -8.92 20.69
N ARG A 464 -23.21 -8.07 19.79
CA ARG A 464 -23.29 -8.23 18.34
C ARG A 464 -22.08 -7.59 17.68
N TRP A 465 -21.71 -8.09 16.51
CA TRP A 465 -20.73 -7.47 15.63
C TRP A 465 -21.07 -7.79 14.18
N ASP A 466 -20.66 -6.92 13.27
CA ASP A 466 -20.90 -7.06 11.84
C ASP A 466 -19.91 -6.19 11.06
N THR A 467 -19.93 -6.33 9.74
CA THR A 467 -19.13 -5.53 8.80
C THR A 467 -20.00 -4.59 7.99
N ASP A 468 -19.53 -3.35 7.84
CA ASP A 468 -20.13 -2.32 6.98
C ASP A 468 -19.22 -2.17 5.75
N GLU A 469 -19.55 -2.88 4.67
CA GLU A 469 -18.72 -2.90 3.44
C GLU A 469 -18.66 -1.54 2.75
N GLU A 470 -19.79 -0.81 2.69
CA GLU A 470 -19.85 0.53 2.09
C GLU A 470 -19.02 1.54 2.90
N GLY A 471 -19.10 1.45 4.24
CA GLY A 471 -18.32 2.28 5.15
C GLY A 471 -16.88 1.81 5.39
N MET A 472 -16.48 0.65 4.83
CA MET A 472 -15.20 -0.01 5.11
C MET A 472 -14.92 -0.10 6.62
N ALA A 473 -15.90 -0.58 7.38
CA ALA A 473 -15.85 -0.54 8.84
C ALA A 473 -16.22 -1.85 9.52
N PHE A 474 -15.57 -2.12 10.65
CA PHE A 474 -15.99 -3.13 11.60
C PHE A 474 -16.88 -2.50 12.67
N CYS A 475 -18.05 -3.07 12.91
CA CYS A 475 -19.04 -2.56 13.83
C CYS A 475 -19.25 -3.56 14.97
N PHE A 476 -19.28 -3.10 16.22
CA PHE A 476 -19.66 -3.95 17.35
C PHE A 476 -20.54 -3.21 18.36
N GLU A 477 -21.42 -3.97 18.99
CA GLU A 477 -22.33 -3.53 20.05
C GLU A 477 -21.91 -4.15 21.37
N TYR A 478 -21.75 -3.31 22.40
CA TYR A 478 -21.42 -3.75 23.75
C TYR A 478 -22.36 -3.17 24.80
N VAL A 479 -22.47 -3.86 25.93
CA VAL A 479 -23.23 -3.46 27.12
C VAL A 479 -22.32 -3.53 28.34
N ARG A 480 -22.29 -2.46 29.14
CA ARG A 480 -21.49 -2.39 30.37
C ARG A 480 -22.38 -2.11 31.58
N GLY A 481 -22.54 -3.11 32.44
CA GLY A 481 -23.47 -3.06 33.57
C GLY A 481 -24.90 -2.84 33.09
N GLU A 482 -25.66 -1.99 33.80
CA GLU A 482 -27.07 -1.68 33.47
C GLU A 482 -27.24 -0.58 32.39
N LYS A 483 -26.16 -0.24 31.67
CA LYS A 483 -26.22 0.80 30.63
C LYS A 483 -26.89 0.27 29.36
N LYS A 484 -27.48 1.17 28.58
CA LYS A 484 -27.99 0.85 27.24
C LYS A 484 -26.85 0.35 26.33
N PRO A 485 -27.14 -0.60 25.42
CA PRO A 485 -26.20 -1.03 24.39
C PRO A 485 -25.64 0.15 23.59
N ARG A 486 -24.37 0.06 23.21
CA ARG A 486 -23.68 1.07 22.40
C ARG A 486 -22.97 0.42 21.23
N TRP A 487 -23.20 1.00 20.05
CA TRP A 487 -22.44 0.68 18.84
C TRP A 487 -21.16 1.50 18.76
N VAL A 488 -20.12 0.86 18.22
CA VAL A 488 -18.85 1.47 17.87
C VAL A 488 -18.49 1.01 16.46
N LYS A 489 -18.01 1.95 15.64
CA LYS A 489 -17.49 1.69 14.30
C LYS A 489 -16.00 1.98 14.24
N ILE A 490 -15.24 1.04 13.66
CA ILE A 490 -13.81 1.15 13.40
C ILE A 490 -13.60 1.13 11.88
N PHE A 491 -13.12 2.24 11.32
CA PHE A 491 -13.01 2.43 9.87
C PHE A 491 -11.65 1.93 9.38
N THR A 492 -11.58 0.69 8.90
CA THR A 492 -10.32 0.02 8.57
C THR A 492 -10.49 -0.85 7.34
N PRO A 493 -9.54 -0.89 6.40
CA PRO A 493 -9.62 -1.80 5.25
C PRO A 493 -9.53 -3.29 5.64
N TYR A 494 -9.21 -3.58 6.90
CA TYR A 494 -9.09 -4.94 7.44
C TYR A 494 -10.33 -5.36 8.26
N PHE A 495 -11.48 -4.74 8.01
CA PHE A 495 -12.71 -4.96 8.79
C PHE A 495 -13.18 -6.42 8.75
N THR A 496 -13.08 -7.10 7.61
CA THR A 496 -13.40 -8.53 7.48
C THR A 496 -12.47 -9.40 8.31
N TYR A 497 -11.16 -9.11 8.33
CA TYR A 497 -10.21 -9.87 9.15
C TYR A 497 -10.46 -9.64 10.65
N MET A 498 -10.82 -8.42 11.05
CA MET A 498 -11.23 -8.13 12.43
C MET A 498 -12.48 -8.92 12.84
N HIS A 499 -13.47 -8.99 11.95
CA HIS A 499 -14.65 -9.84 12.13
C HIS A 499 -14.28 -11.31 12.28
N GLU A 500 -13.41 -11.85 11.41
CA GLU A 500 -12.91 -13.23 11.52
C GLU A 500 -12.18 -13.51 12.85
N CYS A 501 -11.44 -12.53 13.39
CA CYS A 501 -10.83 -12.64 14.73
C CYS A 501 -11.90 -12.75 15.83
N PHE A 502 -12.96 -11.94 15.77
CA PHE A 502 -14.07 -12.00 16.72
C PHE A 502 -14.78 -13.36 16.65
N GLU A 503 -15.18 -13.79 15.45
CA GLU A 503 -15.80 -15.10 15.22
C GLU A 503 -14.95 -16.23 15.77
N ARG A 504 -13.63 -16.20 15.52
CA ARG A 504 -12.72 -17.22 16.01
C ARG A 504 -12.63 -17.23 17.53
N ILE A 505 -12.52 -16.08 18.17
CA ILE A 505 -12.47 -16.01 19.64
C ILE A 505 -13.78 -16.50 20.25
N PHE A 506 -14.93 -16.08 19.72
CA PHE A 506 -16.23 -16.54 20.22
C PHE A 506 -16.43 -18.03 20.06
N TYR A 507 -16.00 -18.59 18.93
CA TYR A 507 -15.99 -20.02 18.70
C TYR A 507 -15.15 -20.76 19.75
N GLU A 508 -13.90 -20.31 19.99
CA GLU A 508 -13.00 -20.90 20.99
C GLU A 508 -13.54 -20.71 22.43
N LEU A 509 -14.18 -19.59 22.75
CA LEU A 509 -14.78 -19.34 24.06
C LEU A 509 -16.08 -20.14 24.29
N ASN A 510 -16.89 -20.36 23.26
CA ASN A 510 -18.13 -21.14 23.38
C ASN A 510 -17.85 -22.63 23.52
N TRP A 511 -16.84 -23.16 22.84
CA TRP A 511 -16.32 -24.51 23.09
C TRP A 511 -15.97 -24.75 24.56
N ARG A 512 -15.40 -23.76 25.25
CA ARG A 512 -15.12 -23.85 26.69
C ARG A 512 -16.38 -24.07 27.52
N LYS A 513 -17.49 -23.42 27.16
CA LYS A 513 -18.77 -23.57 27.90
C LYS A 513 -19.32 -24.97 27.73
N GLU A 514 -19.26 -25.53 26.52
CA GLU A 514 -19.74 -26.88 26.23
C GLU A 514 -18.89 -27.96 26.92
N MET A 515 -17.55 -27.86 26.87
CA MET A 515 -16.67 -28.80 27.57
C MET A 515 -16.80 -28.72 29.10
N ALA A 516 -16.89 -27.50 29.66
CA ALA A 516 -17.12 -27.33 31.09
C ALA A 516 -18.47 -27.93 31.54
N THR A 517 -19.52 -27.86 30.72
CA THR A 517 -20.80 -28.52 31.03
C THR A 517 -20.71 -30.04 30.97
N VAL A 518 -19.91 -30.60 30.05
CA VAL A 518 -19.71 -32.05 29.94
C VAL A 518 -18.92 -32.60 31.14
N ASP A 519 -17.89 -31.90 31.61
CA ASP A 519 -17.12 -32.30 32.79
C ASP A 519 -17.94 -32.20 34.08
N VAL A 520 -18.82 -31.19 34.21
CA VAL A 520 -19.75 -31.09 35.33
C VAL A 520 -20.75 -32.25 35.31
N ASP A 521 -21.35 -32.56 34.15
CA ASP A 521 -22.29 -33.68 34.01
C ASP A 521 -21.63 -35.06 34.22
N ALA A 522 -20.35 -35.20 33.89
CA ALA A 522 -19.57 -36.41 34.19
C ALA A 522 -19.28 -36.53 35.69
N SER A 523 -18.88 -35.44 36.34
CA SER A 523 -18.62 -35.41 37.78
C SER A 523 -19.90 -35.64 38.63
N ASP A 524 -21.06 -35.15 38.17
CA ASP A 524 -22.36 -35.38 38.84
C ASP A 524 -22.89 -36.81 38.64
N LYS A 525 -22.47 -37.50 37.58
CA LYS A 525 -22.77 -38.93 37.37
C LYS A 525 -21.91 -39.83 38.24
N ASP A 526 -20.63 -39.49 38.41
CA ASP A 526 -19.74 -40.23 39.32
C ASP A 526 -20.13 -40.03 40.79
N ASN A 527 -20.63 -38.84 41.15
CA ASN A 527 -21.11 -38.55 42.51
C ASN A 527 -22.49 -39.17 42.83
N LYS A 528 -23.25 -39.60 41.80
CA LYS A 528 -24.51 -40.35 41.97
C LYS A 528 -24.33 -41.87 42.02
N ASN A 529 -23.14 -42.38 41.69
CA ASN A 529 -22.80 -43.81 41.80
C ASN A 529 -22.09 -44.17 43.12
N CYS A 530 -21.97 -43.22 44.07
CA CYS A 530 -21.33 -43.42 45.37
C CYS A 530 -22.24 -43.10 46.58
N ASN A 531 -23.56 -43.19 46.43
CA ASN A 531 -24.52 -43.18 47.55
C ASN A 531 -25.43 -44.40 47.54
#